data_AF-A0A2T4BMX4-F1
#
_entry.id   AF-A0A2T4BMX4-F1
#
_cell.length_a   1.000
_cell.length_b   1.000
_cell.length_c   1.000
_cell.angle_alpha   90.00
_cell.angle_beta   90.00
_cell.angle_gamma   90.00
#
_symmetry.space_group_name_H-M   'P 1'
#
loop_
_entity.id
_entity.type
_entity.pdbx_description
1 polymer ?
#
loop_
_entity_poly.entity_id
_entity_poly.type
_entity_poly.pdbx_seq_one_letter_code
_entity_poly.pdbx_strand_id
1 'polypeptide(L)'
;MSLSETLARLTMNLNRRPDLTRRLRVVDDDNRKSVAESSAEIIQKIFTTCLTDRTGTRTSKPEGKRVGVYMFANLVLKLLFACRRTQLAKMIFVNIESISPPLSLYPAAQRVTFLYYLGRFNFSNHHYNRAALCLQEAYLQTPPQLVSHRSNILTYLIPANLLLGKFPSTTLLSRPEAQSLKPIFLPMCMAIRSGNFMQFQAHLAAHETWLFEKGLLLSLSNRLRPLLWRSLTRKTFLLTYVPPQDASSRKAATLDLSHLLTVATYIQRRLEGWLPGNPTAPHHRPSQANPLLMQALRNNVQPSAETTLAPPPGGPRKLRPNEGLIWGNALVSYEDIEMTVATLIQQGFMHGFIAHSQGRFAIIGAKAKGSPVLAGWPNVWQTIRERRHEDDFDIDAVPGWVTL
;
A
#
# COMPACT_ATOMS: atom_id res chain seq x y z
N MET A 1 31.62 -16.49 -15.71
CA MET A 1 31.05 -15.17 -15.37
C MET A 1 30.38 -14.51 -16.57
N SER A 2 31.12 -14.14 -17.64
CA SER A 2 30.56 -13.51 -18.85
C SER A 2 29.34 -14.23 -19.43
N LEU A 3 29.40 -15.57 -19.56
CA LEU A 3 28.31 -16.40 -20.08
C LEU A 3 27.00 -16.33 -19.28
N SER A 4 27.07 -16.24 -17.94
CA SER A 4 25.87 -16.17 -17.11
C SER A 4 25.20 -14.80 -17.20
N GLU A 5 25.99 -13.74 -17.36
CA GLU A 5 25.46 -12.39 -17.59
C GLU A 5 24.86 -12.23 -18.98
N THR A 6 25.52 -12.75 -20.02
CA THR A 6 24.98 -12.72 -21.39
C THR A 6 23.70 -13.55 -21.48
N LEU A 7 23.66 -14.73 -20.86
CA LEU A 7 22.44 -15.54 -20.75
C LEU A 7 21.33 -14.75 -20.04
N ALA A 8 21.61 -14.14 -18.89
CA ALA A 8 20.62 -13.34 -18.17
C ALA A 8 20.12 -12.13 -19.00
N ARG A 9 21.02 -11.44 -19.73
CA ARG A 9 20.65 -10.32 -20.62
C ARG A 9 19.79 -10.79 -21.79
N LEU A 10 20.17 -11.89 -22.45
CA LEU A 10 19.41 -12.48 -23.55
C LEU A 10 18.01 -12.86 -23.07
N THR A 11 17.92 -13.58 -21.95
CA THR A 11 16.66 -13.99 -21.34
C THR A 11 15.78 -12.81 -20.97
N MET A 12 16.36 -11.72 -20.44
CA MET A 12 15.62 -10.48 -20.16
C MET A 12 15.08 -9.82 -21.42
N ASN A 13 15.87 -9.80 -22.49
CA ASN A 13 15.46 -9.23 -23.77
C ASN A 13 14.35 -10.05 -24.42
N LEU A 14 14.44 -11.39 -24.36
CA LEU A 14 13.39 -12.30 -24.84
C LEU A 14 12.10 -12.13 -24.04
N ASN A 15 12.17 -11.96 -22.72
CA ASN A 15 10.99 -11.73 -21.89
C ASN A 15 10.32 -10.37 -22.16
N ARG A 16 11.10 -9.34 -22.55
CA ARG A 16 10.57 -8.03 -22.98
C ARG A 16 9.95 -8.05 -24.38
N ARG A 17 10.31 -9.03 -25.21
CA ARG A 17 9.83 -9.20 -26.59
C ARG A 17 9.14 -10.55 -26.77
N PRO A 18 7.92 -10.72 -26.21
CA PRO A 18 7.21 -11.99 -26.27
C PRO A 18 6.88 -12.42 -27.71
N ASP A 19 6.84 -11.46 -28.64
CA ASP A 19 6.73 -11.65 -30.09
C ASP A 19 7.80 -12.59 -30.66
N LEU A 20 9.06 -12.45 -30.21
CA LEU A 20 10.17 -13.30 -30.65
C LEU A 20 10.06 -14.73 -30.12
N THR A 21 9.44 -14.90 -28.95
CA THR A 21 9.20 -16.22 -28.34
C THR A 21 7.87 -16.85 -28.77
N ARG A 22 7.06 -16.16 -29.58
CA ARG A 22 5.72 -16.64 -29.97
C ARG A 22 5.79 -17.95 -30.76
N ARG A 23 6.77 -18.10 -31.66
CA ARG A 23 6.98 -19.35 -32.43
C ARG A 23 7.43 -20.52 -31.56
N LEU A 24 8.10 -20.26 -30.43
CA LEU A 24 8.50 -21.28 -29.46
C LEU A 24 7.33 -21.74 -28.58
N ARG A 25 6.25 -20.94 -28.47
CA ARG A 25 5.04 -21.27 -27.68
C ARG A 25 3.96 -22.01 -28.48
N VAL A 26 4.04 -22.03 -29.81
CA VAL A 26 3.03 -22.68 -30.69
C VAL A 26 3.20 -24.21 -30.71
N VAL A 27 4.33 -24.74 -30.24
CA VAL A 27 4.55 -26.18 -30.08
C VAL A 27 4.21 -26.55 -28.63
N ASP A 28 3.07 -27.20 -28.50
CA ASP A 28 2.35 -27.65 -27.32
C ASP A 28 3.23 -28.28 -26.21
N ASP A 29 3.12 -27.75 -24.99
CA ASP A 29 3.24 -28.43 -23.67
C ASP A 29 3.16 -27.37 -22.56
N ASP A 30 2.02 -27.31 -21.85
CA ASP A 30 1.79 -26.44 -20.68
C ASP A 30 2.81 -26.68 -19.54
N ASN A 31 3.61 -27.76 -19.64
CA ASN A 31 4.63 -28.13 -18.67
C ASN A 31 6.06 -27.71 -19.07
N ARG A 32 6.26 -27.10 -20.26
CA ARG A 32 7.61 -26.74 -20.71
C ARG A 32 8.06 -25.41 -20.10
N LYS A 33 9.03 -25.52 -19.19
CA LYS A 33 9.72 -24.38 -18.54
C LYS A 33 10.09 -23.32 -19.57
N SER A 34 9.71 -22.08 -19.31
CA SER A 34 10.12 -20.96 -20.17
C SER A 34 11.66 -20.90 -20.28
N VAL A 35 12.17 -20.31 -21.36
CA VAL A 35 13.62 -20.05 -21.53
C VAL A 35 14.19 -19.34 -20.31
N ALA A 36 13.37 -18.50 -19.68
CA ALA A 36 13.75 -17.75 -18.50
C ALA A 36 13.78 -18.57 -17.21
N GLU A 37 12.82 -19.49 -17.01
CA GLU A 37 12.86 -20.48 -15.92
C GLU A 37 14.05 -21.43 -16.08
N SER A 38 14.27 -21.94 -17.30
CA SER A 38 15.43 -22.79 -17.61
C SER A 38 16.76 -22.07 -17.34
N SER A 39 16.86 -20.80 -17.72
CA SER A 39 18.04 -19.97 -17.42
C SER A 39 18.23 -19.75 -15.92
N ALA A 40 17.13 -19.49 -15.20
CA ALA A 40 17.17 -19.30 -13.75
C ALA A 40 17.62 -20.57 -13.03
N GLU A 41 17.15 -21.75 -13.45
CA GLU A 41 17.56 -23.04 -12.90
C GLU A 41 19.04 -23.34 -13.12
N ILE A 42 19.57 -23.06 -14.32
CA ILE A 42 21.01 -23.23 -14.60
C ILE A 42 21.83 -22.34 -13.68
N ILE A 43 21.47 -21.07 -13.55
CA ILE A 43 22.20 -20.13 -12.68
C ILE A 43 22.00 -20.50 -11.20
N GLN A 44 20.85 -21.04 -10.82
CA GLN A 44 20.60 -21.53 -9.47
C GLN A 44 21.48 -22.73 -9.12
N LYS A 45 21.74 -23.66 -10.05
CA LYS A 45 22.72 -24.74 -9.86
C LYS A 45 24.12 -24.17 -9.58
N ILE A 46 24.53 -23.14 -10.33
CA ILE A 46 25.82 -22.47 -10.12
C ILE A 46 25.85 -21.80 -8.73
N PHE A 47 24.78 -21.10 -8.34
CA PHE A 47 24.64 -20.51 -7.01
C PHE A 47 24.79 -21.56 -5.90
N THR A 48 24.11 -22.71 -6.02
CA THR A 48 24.20 -23.79 -5.02
C THR A 48 25.63 -24.32 -4.92
N THR A 49 26.32 -24.52 -6.05
CA THR A 49 27.73 -24.95 -6.04
C THR A 49 28.66 -23.94 -5.38
N CYS A 50 28.42 -22.63 -5.57
CA CYS A 50 29.17 -21.58 -4.86
C CYS A 50 28.87 -21.55 -3.36
N LEU A 51 27.62 -21.84 -2.97
CA LEU A 51 27.16 -21.80 -1.59
C LEU A 51 27.70 -22.98 -0.77
N THR A 52 27.75 -24.19 -1.36
CA THR A 52 28.22 -25.40 -0.69
C THR A 52 29.75 -25.56 -0.70
N ASP A 53 30.47 -24.61 -1.31
CA ASP A 53 31.93 -24.60 -1.31
C ASP A 53 32.46 -24.53 0.12
N ARG A 54 33.40 -25.42 0.48
CA ARG A 54 33.91 -25.56 1.85
C ARG A 54 35.10 -24.65 2.17
N THR A 55 35.45 -23.73 1.27
CA THR A 55 36.57 -22.82 1.45
C THR A 55 36.24 -21.73 2.48
N GLY A 56 37.02 -21.67 3.56
CA GLY A 56 36.89 -20.66 4.62
C GLY A 56 35.74 -20.91 5.60
N THR A 57 35.74 -20.14 6.68
CA THR A 57 34.64 -20.14 7.68
C THR A 57 33.49 -19.23 7.23
N ARG A 58 32.32 -19.34 7.87
CA ARG A 58 31.15 -18.52 7.54
C ARG A 58 31.39 -17.03 7.85
N THR A 59 32.22 -16.71 8.84
CA THR A 59 32.45 -15.34 9.32
C THR A 59 33.70 -14.68 8.71
N SER A 60 34.58 -15.46 8.09
CA SER A 60 35.76 -14.93 7.39
C SER A 60 35.40 -14.29 6.05
N LYS A 61 36.27 -13.41 5.56
CA LYS A 61 36.15 -12.84 4.21
C LYS A 61 35.94 -13.97 3.18
N PRO A 62 35.02 -13.80 2.22
CA PRO A 62 34.74 -14.83 1.24
C PRO A 62 35.97 -15.04 0.35
N GLU A 63 36.39 -16.29 0.23
CA GLU A 63 37.47 -16.75 -0.65
C GLU A 63 36.95 -17.83 -1.60
N GLY A 64 37.72 -18.13 -2.66
CA GLY A 64 37.35 -19.19 -3.61
C GLY A 64 36.02 -18.91 -4.31
N LYS A 65 35.15 -19.93 -4.40
CA LYS A 65 33.86 -19.79 -5.10
C LYS A 65 32.83 -19.03 -4.28
N ARG A 66 33.05 -18.83 -2.97
CA ARG A 66 32.14 -18.09 -2.08
C ARG A 66 32.04 -16.60 -2.41
N VAL A 67 33.05 -16.04 -3.08
CA VAL A 67 33.01 -14.66 -3.59
C VAL A 67 31.84 -14.44 -4.55
N GLY A 68 31.46 -15.49 -5.30
CA GLY A 68 30.39 -15.44 -6.29
C GLY A 68 28.97 -15.63 -5.75
N VAL A 69 28.77 -15.94 -4.46
CA VAL A 69 27.46 -16.34 -3.90
C VAL A 69 26.41 -15.26 -4.13
N TYR A 70 26.63 -14.03 -3.64
CA TYR A 70 25.66 -12.95 -3.81
C TYR A 70 25.55 -12.47 -5.26
N MET A 71 26.60 -12.60 -6.07
CA MET A 71 26.55 -12.27 -7.49
C MET A 71 25.58 -13.19 -8.23
N PHE A 72 25.72 -14.52 -8.07
CA PHE A 72 24.81 -15.47 -8.69
C PHE A 72 23.40 -15.40 -8.09
N ALA A 73 23.29 -15.22 -6.77
CA ALA A 73 21.99 -14.99 -6.13
C ALA A 73 21.27 -13.78 -6.74
N ASN A 74 21.97 -12.65 -6.92
CA ASN A 74 21.41 -11.45 -7.54
C ASN A 74 20.98 -11.68 -8.99
N LEU A 75 21.73 -12.47 -9.78
CA LEU A 75 21.34 -12.84 -11.14
C LEU A 75 20.07 -13.71 -11.15
N VAL A 76 20.00 -14.72 -10.28
CA VAL A 76 18.80 -15.57 -10.13
C VAL A 76 17.59 -14.73 -9.70
N LEU A 77 17.74 -13.91 -8.67
CA LEU A 77 16.67 -13.03 -8.18
C LEU A 77 16.19 -12.09 -9.29
N LYS A 78 17.11 -11.46 -10.02
CA LYS A 78 16.77 -10.60 -11.15
C LYS A 78 15.91 -11.35 -12.17
N LEU A 79 16.30 -12.56 -12.56
CA LEU A 79 15.54 -13.41 -13.50
C LEU A 79 14.16 -13.79 -12.95
N LEU A 80 14.08 -14.30 -11.72
CA LEU A 80 12.81 -14.69 -11.10
C LEU A 80 11.81 -13.53 -11.01
N PHE A 81 12.28 -12.34 -10.65
CA PHE A 81 11.43 -11.15 -10.59
C PHE A 81 10.99 -10.67 -11.97
N ALA A 82 11.83 -10.79 -13.00
CA ALA A 82 11.43 -10.45 -14.36
C ALA A 82 10.39 -11.44 -14.92
N CYS A 83 10.47 -12.71 -14.56
CA CYS A 83 9.50 -13.75 -14.94
C CYS A 83 8.21 -13.72 -14.12
N ARG A 84 8.09 -12.80 -13.14
CA ARG A 84 6.99 -12.77 -12.16
C ARG A 84 6.84 -14.05 -11.32
N ARG A 85 7.90 -14.86 -11.22
CA ARG A 85 7.97 -16.07 -10.37
C ARG A 85 8.62 -15.75 -9.02
N THR A 86 8.14 -14.73 -8.34
CA THR A 86 8.74 -14.21 -7.10
C THR A 86 8.72 -15.20 -5.94
N GLN A 87 7.79 -16.18 -5.96
CA GLN A 87 7.69 -17.19 -4.91
C GLN A 87 8.92 -18.10 -4.82
N LEU A 88 9.56 -18.40 -5.96
CA LEU A 88 10.78 -19.23 -6.01
C LEU A 88 11.98 -18.54 -5.35
N ALA A 89 11.94 -17.21 -5.18
CA ALA A 89 13.00 -16.46 -4.50
C ALA A 89 13.13 -16.84 -3.02
N LYS A 90 12.06 -17.36 -2.39
CA LYS A 90 12.08 -17.79 -0.98
C LYS A 90 13.21 -18.78 -0.71
N MET A 91 13.41 -19.75 -1.60
CA MET A 91 14.46 -20.77 -1.45
C MET A 91 15.87 -20.15 -1.46
N ILE A 92 16.08 -19.11 -2.27
CA ILE A 92 17.37 -18.40 -2.33
C ILE A 92 17.65 -17.70 -0.99
N PHE A 93 16.66 -17.00 -0.43
CA PHE A 93 16.82 -16.28 0.83
C PHE A 93 17.08 -17.23 2.01
N VAL A 94 16.33 -18.34 2.10
CA VAL A 94 16.53 -19.36 3.15
C VAL A 94 17.92 -19.99 3.06
N ASN A 95 18.38 -20.34 1.86
CA ASN A 95 19.70 -20.92 1.66
C ASN A 95 20.83 -19.95 2.04
N ILE A 96 20.67 -18.66 1.72
CA ILE A 96 21.62 -17.60 2.11
C ILE A 96 21.66 -17.45 3.63
N GLU A 97 20.49 -17.41 4.28
CA GLU A 97 20.40 -17.29 5.74
C GLU A 97 21.06 -18.46 6.47
N SER A 98 20.98 -19.67 5.92
CA SER A 98 21.53 -20.87 6.55
C SER A 98 23.05 -21.02 6.35
N ILE A 99 23.56 -20.76 5.14
CA ILE A 99 24.92 -21.20 4.77
C ILE A 99 25.86 -20.02 4.46
N SER A 100 25.34 -18.89 3.97
CA SER A 100 26.19 -17.84 3.39
C SER A 100 26.95 -17.00 4.43
N PRO A 101 28.11 -16.44 4.05
CA PRO A 101 28.79 -15.42 4.85
C PRO A 101 27.96 -14.14 4.96
N PRO A 102 28.15 -13.33 6.03
CA PRO A 102 27.45 -12.07 6.22
C PRO A 102 27.52 -11.13 5.02
N LEU A 103 26.39 -10.47 4.74
CA LEU A 103 26.23 -9.60 3.57
C LEU A 103 27.25 -8.44 3.58
N SER A 104 27.61 -7.95 4.76
CA SER A 104 28.57 -6.86 4.97
C SER A 104 29.95 -7.12 4.36
N LEU A 105 30.36 -8.38 4.24
CA LEU A 105 31.66 -8.80 3.69
C LEU A 105 31.74 -8.66 2.16
N TYR A 106 30.61 -8.46 1.48
CA TYR A 106 30.55 -8.36 0.03
C TYR A 106 30.56 -6.92 -0.46
N PRO A 107 30.95 -6.65 -1.72
CA PRO A 107 30.97 -5.30 -2.29
C PRO A 107 29.59 -4.63 -2.27
N ALA A 108 29.57 -3.30 -2.09
CA ALA A 108 28.33 -2.51 -1.97
C ALA A 108 27.33 -2.76 -3.11
N ALA A 109 27.80 -2.90 -4.36
CA ALA A 109 26.95 -3.18 -5.51
C ALA A 109 26.15 -4.50 -5.36
N GLN A 110 26.76 -5.54 -4.80
CA GLN A 110 26.09 -6.82 -4.55
C GLN A 110 25.12 -6.71 -3.38
N ARG A 111 25.51 -6.00 -2.32
CA ARG A 111 24.66 -5.77 -1.14
C ARG A 111 23.39 -5.01 -1.48
N VAL A 112 23.52 -3.88 -2.18
CA VAL A 112 22.38 -3.04 -2.60
C VAL A 112 21.42 -3.84 -3.48
N THR A 113 21.94 -4.60 -4.45
CA THR A 113 21.11 -5.40 -5.35
C THR A 113 20.34 -6.49 -4.59
N PHE A 114 21.01 -7.17 -3.66
CA PHE A 114 20.39 -8.21 -2.84
C PHE A 114 19.30 -7.63 -1.94
N LEU A 115 19.60 -6.56 -1.20
CA LEU A 115 18.65 -5.87 -0.32
C LEU A 115 17.45 -5.32 -1.09
N TYR A 116 17.66 -4.82 -2.31
CA TYR A 116 16.57 -4.37 -3.18
C TYR A 116 15.58 -5.50 -3.50
N TYR A 117 16.07 -6.68 -3.89
CA TYR A 117 15.19 -7.82 -4.19
C TYR A 117 14.58 -8.45 -2.94
N LEU A 118 15.34 -8.52 -1.83
CA LEU A 118 14.83 -8.98 -0.54
C LEU A 118 13.70 -8.07 -0.03
N GLY A 119 13.87 -6.75 -0.16
CA GLY A 119 12.85 -5.78 0.20
C GLY A 119 11.58 -5.91 -0.65
N ARG A 120 11.73 -6.07 -1.98
CA ARG A 120 10.59 -6.33 -2.87
C ARG A 120 9.88 -7.64 -2.57
N PHE A 121 10.62 -8.70 -2.24
CA PHE A 121 10.05 -9.99 -1.84
C PHE A 121 9.23 -9.84 -0.55
N ASN A 122 9.78 -9.19 0.47
CA ASN A 122 9.06 -8.92 1.72
C ASN A 122 7.81 -8.05 1.48
N PHE A 123 7.89 -7.06 0.60
CA PHE A 123 6.74 -6.23 0.23
C PHE A 123 5.61 -7.07 -0.39
N SER A 124 5.93 -7.94 -1.36
CA SER A 124 4.95 -8.84 -1.99
C SER A 124 4.34 -9.84 -1.02
N ASN A 125 5.06 -10.21 0.05
CA ASN A 125 4.56 -11.09 1.12
C ASN A 125 3.91 -10.32 2.28
N HIS A 126 3.60 -9.03 2.11
CA HIS A 126 2.95 -8.17 3.10
C HIS A 126 3.79 -7.91 4.38
N HIS A 127 5.09 -8.17 4.36
CA HIS A 127 6.03 -7.85 5.44
C HIS A 127 6.61 -6.45 5.24
N TYR A 128 5.78 -5.42 5.43
CA TYR A 128 6.15 -4.04 5.06
C TYR A 128 7.29 -3.44 5.89
N ASN A 129 7.40 -3.79 7.18
CA ASN A 129 8.51 -3.29 8.00
C ASN A 129 9.86 -3.84 7.51
N ARG A 130 9.97 -5.17 7.37
CA ARG A 130 11.14 -5.83 6.79
C ARG A 130 11.50 -5.29 5.41
N ALA A 131 10.49 -5.05 4.57
CA ALA A 131 10.68 -4.42 3.27
C ALA A 131 11.28 -3.02 3.40
N ALA A 132 10.75 -2.19 4.29
CA ALA A 132 11.24 -0.83 4.53
C ALA A 132 12.69 -0.84 5.04
N LEU A 133 13.05 -1.72 5.96
CA LEU A 133 14.42 -1.85 6.49
C LEU A 133 15.43 -2.18 5.38
N CYS A 134 15.16 -3.23 4.59
CA CYS A 134 16.05 -3.60 3.49
C CYS A 134 16.18 -2.50 2.43
N LEU A 135 15.07 -1.89 2.03
CA LEU A 135 15.06 -0.86 0.99
C LEU A 135 15.70 0.44 1.49
N GLN A 136 15.55 0.77 2.77
CA GLN A 136 16.21 1.91 3.40
C GLN A 136 17.73 1.70 3.35
N GLU A 137 18.20 0.53 3.76
CA GLU A 137 19.64 0.22 3.76
C GLU A 137 20.21 0.21 2.33
N ALA A 138 19.48 -0.36 1.37
CA ALA A 138 19.85 -0.31 -0.04
C ALA A 138 19.95 1.14 -0.56
N TYR A 139 19.02 2.01 -0.16
CA TYR A 139 19.02 3.42 -0.56
C TYR A 139 20.20 4.19 0.04
N LEU A 140 20.52 3.97 1.32
CA LEU A 140 21.63 4.63 2.01
C LEU A 140 22.99 4.25 1.40
N GLN A 141 23.17 2.99 1.02
CA GLN A 141 24.39 2.52 0.36
C GLN A 141 24.50 2.94 -1.12
N THR A 142 23.45 3.49 -1.73
CA THR A 142 23.46 3.88 -3.14
C THR A 142 23.91 5.35 -3.31
N PRO A 143 25.02 5.61 -4.03
CA PRO A 143 25.52 6.97 -4.26
C PRO A 143 24.50 7.89 -4.93
N PRO A 144 24.43 9.19 -4.58
CA PRO A 144 23.47 10.14 -5.14
C PRO A 144 23.52 10.27 -6.67
N GLN A 145 24.68 10.02 -7.29
CA GLN A 145 24.87 10.07 -8.74
C GLN A 145 24.05 9.00 -9.48
N LEU A 146 23.74 7.88 -8.82
CA LEU A 146 22.98 6.78 -9.40
C LEU A 146 21.46 7.00 -9.27
N VAL A 147 20.98 8.11 -9.85
CA VAL A 147 19.59 8.59 -9.75
C VAL A 147 18.57 7.51 -10.15
N SER A 148 18.83 6.77 -11.25
CA SER A 148 17.95 5.69 -11.71
C SER A 148 17.81 4.56 -10.69
N HIS A 149 18.91 4.12 -10.09
CA HIS A 149 18.90 3.07 -9.06
C HIS A 149 18.18 3.54 -7.80
N ARG A 150 18.44 4.78 -7.36
CA ARG A 150 17.75 5.38 -6.21
C ARG A 150 16.25 5.51 -6.47
N SER A 151 15.85 5.91 -7.66
CA SER A 151 14.44 6.00 -8.06
C SER A 151 13.75 4.63 -8.07
N ASN A 152 14.43 3.58 -8.55
CA ASN A 152 13.94 2.21 -8.47
C ASN A 152 13.75 1.73 -7.02
N ILE A 153 14.68 2.05 -6.12
CA ILE A 153 14.55 1.70 -4.70
C ILE A 153 13.38 2.48 -4.07
N LEU A 154 13.29 3.79 -4.32
CA LEU A 154 12.20 4.64 -3.80
C LEU A 154 10.82 4.22 -4.28
N THR A 155 10.72 3.66 -5.49
CA THR A 155 9.48 3.10 -6.03
C THR A 155 8.83 2.10 -5.08
N TYR A 156 9.61 1.36 -4.28
CA TYR A 156 9.10 0.40 -3.30
C TYR A 156 9.24 0.88 -1.85
N LEU A 157 10.27 1.67 -1.55
CA LEU A 157 10.50 2.20 -0.20
C LEU A 157 9.38 3.16 0.23
N ILE A 158 8.89 4.00 -0.69
CA ILE A 158 7.79 4.93 -0.39
C ILE A 158 6.51 4.13 -0.05
N PRO A 159 5.99 3.24 -0.92
CA PRO A 159 4.88 2.34 -0.58
C PRO A 159 5.03 1.56 0.73
N ALA A 160 6.21 0.99 0.99
CA ALA A 160 6.47 0.24 2.22
C ALA A 160 6.27 1.14 3.46
N ASN A 161 6.83 2.35 3.44
CA ASN A 161 6.65 3.33 4.51
C ASN A 161 5.20 3.83 4.61
N LEU A 162 4.52 4.06 3.49
CA LEU A 162 3.12 4.50 3.49
C LEU A 162 2.21 3.51 4.21
N LEU A 163 2.41 2.21 3.98
CA LEU A 163 1.66 1.13 4.62
C LEU A 163 1.96 1.01 6.13
N LEU A 164 3.09 1.53 6.57
CA LEU A 164 3.48 1.66 7.97
C LEU A 164 3.03 3.00 8.59
N GLY A 165 2.27 3.82 7.86
CA GLY A 165 1.81 5.13 8.32
C GLY A 165 2.88 6.24 8.27
N LYS A 166 4.00 6.00 7.60
CA LYS A 166 5.08 6.99 7.40
C LYS A 166 4.96 7.63 6.02
N PHE A 167 4.65 8.93 5.99
CA PHE A 167 4.56 9.68 4.75
C PHE A 167 5.93 10.26 4.34
N PRO A 168 6.22 10.38 3.03
CA PRO A 168 7.45 10.99 2.55
C PRO A 168 7.52 12.47 2.94
N SER A 169 8.71 12.93 3.34
CA SER A 169 8.96 14.33 3.64
C SER A 169 9.05 15.16 2.36
N THR A 170 8.82 16.47 2.48
CA THR A 170 9.03 17.43 1.38
C THR A 170 10.47 17.41 0.88
N THR A 171 11.44 17.23 1.79
CA THR A 171 12.87 17.11 1.49
C THR A 171 13.24 15.86 0.69
N LEU A 172 12.53 14.74 0.89
CA LEU A 172 12.73 13.54 0.08
C LEU A 172 12.14 13.73 -1.32
N LEU A 173 10.94 14.32 -1.39
CA LEU A 173 10.22 14.56 -2.64
C LEU A 173 10.83 15.65 -3.51
N SER A 174 11.72 16.49 -2.98
CA SER A 174 12.46 17.50 -3.75
C SER A 174 13.72 16.94 -4.42
N ARG A 175 14.15 15.72 -4.08
CA ARG A 175 15.35 15.10 -4.66
C ARG A 175 15.11 14.66 -6.12
N PRO A 176 16.15 14.66 -6.98
CA PRO A 176 16.01 14.31 -8.40
C PRO A 176 15.43 12.91 -8.61
N GLU A 177 15.83 11.93 -7.80
CA GLU A 177 15.33 10.55 -7.91
C GLU A 177 13.84 10.37 -7.57
N ALA A 178 13.24 11.34 -6.87
CA ALA A 178 11.84 11.30 -6.45
C ALA A 178 10.91 12.10 -7.38
N GLN A 179 11.43 12.85 -8.35
CA GLN A 179 10.64 13.74 -9.21
C GLN A 179 9.54 13.00 -9.98
N SER A 180 9.85 11.83 -10.56
CA SER A 180 8.87 11.00 -11.27
C SER A 180 7.87 10.32 -10.36
N LEU A 181 8.22 10.12 -9.08
CA LEU A 181 7.39 9.41 -8.09
C LEU A 181 6.47 10.37 -7.33
N LYS A 182 6.84 11.64 -7.20
CA LYS A 182 6.07 12.69 -6.55
C LYS A 182 4.62 12.79 -7.06
N PRO A 183 4.33 12.89 -8.37
CA PRO A 183 2.94 12.97 -8.86
C PRO A 183 2.13 11.71 -8.53
N ILE A 184 2.78 10.56 -8.34
CA ILE A 184 2.13 9.28 -8.05
C ILE A 184 1.82 9.15 -6.56
N PHE A 185 2.78 9.43 -5.68
CA PHE A 185 2.59 9.15 -4.24
C PHE A 185 2.05 10.34 -3.45
N LEU A 186 2.34 11.59 -3.85
CA LEU A 186 1.93 12.76 -3.07
C LEU A 186 0.40 12.95 -3.02
N PRO A 187 -0.35 12.93 -4.15
CA PRO A 187 -1.81 13.05 -4.09
C PRO A 187 -2.46 11.91 -3.31
N MET A 188 -1.90 10.69 -3.41
CA MET A 188 -2.32 9.55 -2.61
C MET A 188 -2.13 9.81 -1.11
N CYS A 189 -0.99 10.36 -0.69
CA CYS A 189 -0.76 10.75 0.71
C CYS A 189 -1.77 11.80 1.19
N MET A 190 -2.10 12.78 0.35
CA MET A 190 -3.08 13.82 0.67
C MET A 190 -4.49 13.24 0.84
N ALA A 191 -4.88 12.30 -0.03
CA ALA A 191 -6.15 11.60 0.07
C ALA A 191 -6.23 10.78 1.38
N ILE A 192 -5.17 10.07 1.74
CA ILE A 192 -5.11 9.30 3.00
C ILE A 192 -5.21 10.22 4.21
N ARG A 193 -4.44 11.32 4.25
CA ARG A 193 -4.45 12.28 5.37
C ARG A 193 -5.81 12.94 5.58
N SER A 194 -6.55 13.17 4.49
CA SER A 194 -7.86 13.81 4.53
C SER A 194 -9.04 12.83 4.66
N GLY A 195 -8.78 11.52 4.57
CA GLY A 195 -9.84 10.50 4.55
C GLY A 195 -10.70 10.55 3.28
N ASN A 196 -10.13 11.03 2.17
CA ASN A 196 -10.87 11.26 0.93
C ASN A 196 -10.81 10.03 0.00
N PHE A 197 -11.81 9.15 0.14
CA PHE A 197 -11.94 7.96 -0.70
C PHE A 197 -12.13 8.29 -2.19
N MET A 198 -12.87 9.36 -2.52
CA MET A 198 -13.08 9.78 -3.91
C MET A 198 -11.75 10.09 -4.62
N GLN A 199 -10.95 10.95 -3.99
CA GLN A 199 -9.65 11.35 -4.53
C GLN A 199 -8.68 10.16 -4.58
N PHE A 200 -8.73 9.28 -3.58
CA PHE A 200 -7.92 8.07 -3.55
C PHE A 200 -8.24 7.14 -4.73
N GLN A 201 -9.52 6.85 -4.98
CA GLN A 201 -9.93 5.97 -6.08
C GLN A 201 -9.66 6.59 -7.45
N ALA A 202 -9.96 7.87 -7.62
CA ALA A 202 -9.65 8.57 -8.87
C ALA A 202 -8.15 8.54 -9.17
N HIS A 203 -7.32 8.72 -8.15
CA HIS A 203 -5.87 8.71 -8.29
C HIS A 203 -5.30 7.32 -8.60
N LEU A 204 -5.85 6.28 -7.98
CA LEU A 204 -5.51 4.89 -8.30
C LEU A 204 -5.86 4.55 -9.74
N ALA A 205 -7.05 4.94 -10.21
CA ALA A 205 -7.49 4.72 -11.59
C ALA A 205 -6.59 5.45 -12.60
N ALA A 206 -6.20 6.69 -12.31
CA ALA A 206 -5.32 7.47 -13.18
C ALA A 206 -3.92 6.86 -13.37
N HIS A 207 -3.43 6.08 -12.39
CA HIS A 207 -2.11 5.46 -12.43
C HIS A 207 -2.17 3.92 -12.42
N GLU A 208 -3.31 3.34 -12.79
CA GLU A 208 -3.60 1.92 -12.63
C GLU A 208 -2.56 1.04 -13.34
N THR A 209 -2.27 1.34 -14.62
CA THR A 209 -1.31 0.60 -15.44
C THR A 209 0.09 0.59 -14.81
N TRP A 210 0.60 1.75 -14.41
CA TRP A 210 1.94 1.84 -13.82
C TRP A 210 2.02 1.12 -12.46
N LEU A 211 1.01 1.30 -11.61
CA LEU A 211 0.94 0.63 -10.31
C LEU A 211 0.83 -0.90 -10.47
N PHE A 212 0.09 -1.36 -11.48
CA PHE A 212 -0.04 -2.77 -11.81
C PHE A 212 1.29 -3.36 -12.30
N GLU A 213 1.97 -2.68 -13.23
CA GLU A 213 3.28 -3.11 -13.73
C GLU A 213 4.35 -3.20 -12.64
N LYS A 214 4.30 -2.30 -11.64
CA LYS A 214 5.19 -2.33 -10.48
C LYS A 214 4.77 -3.35 -9.41
N GLY A 215 3.59 -3.98 -9.55
CA GLY A 215 3.05 -4.90 -8.54
C GLY A 215 2.65 -4.21 -7.23
N LEU A 216 2.30 -2.92 -7.30
CA LEU A 216 1.93 -2.09 -6.14
C LEU A 216 0.41 -1.91 -6.01
N LEU A 217 -0.33 -2.03 -7.11
CA LEU A 217 -1.76 -1.68 -7.18
C LEU A 217 -2.59 -2.37 -6.10
N LEU A 218 -2.49 -3.69 -5.97
CA LEU A 218 -3.31 -4.48 -5.04
C LEU A 218 -2.96 -4.20 -3.57
N SER A 219 -1.68 -4.10 -3.26
CA SER A 219 -1.23 -3.79 -1.90
C SER A 219 -1.70 -2.40 -1.49
N LEU A 220 -1.55 -1.39 -2.36
CA LEU A 220 -1.95 -0.02 -2.05
C LEU A 220 -3.47 0.15 -2.00
N SER A 221 -4.22 -0.42 -2.94
CA SER A 221 -5.68 -0.26 -3.00
C SER A 221 -6.39 -0.84 -1.78
N ASN A 222 -5.92 -1.99 -1.27
CA ASN A 222 -6.59 -2.69 -0.17
C ASN A 222 -6.00 -2.34 1.20
N ARG A 223 -4.68 -2.26 1.32
CA ARG A 223 -4.01 -2.18 2.63
C ARG A 223 -3.88 -0.75 3.16
N LEU A 224 -4.12 0.28 2.33
CA LEU A 224 -4.21 1.67 2.79
C LEU A 224 -5.63 2.06 3.28
N ARG A 225 -6.64 1.23 3.04
CA ARG A 225 -8.03 1.51 3.43
C ARG A 225 -8.22 1.75 4.94
N PRO A 226 -7.58 1.00 5.86
CA PRO A 226 -7.67 1.31 7.28
C PRO A 226 -7.18 2.72 7.62
N LEU A 227 -6.14 3.22 6.93
CA LEU A 227 -5.63 4.58 7.14
C LEU A 227 -6.60 5.64 6.63
N LEU A 228 -7.28 5.40 5.51
CA LEU A 228 -8.35 6.26 5.00
C LEU A 228 -9.54 6.30 5.98
N TRP A 229 -10.00 5.14 6.45
CA TRP A 229 -11.07 5.04 7.43
C TRP A 229 -10.71 5.73 8.73
N ARG A 230 -9.49 5.54 9.23
CA ARG A 230 -8.97 6.25 10.42
C ARG A 230 -9.02 7.77 10.24
N SER A 231 -8.59 8.29 9.09
CA SER A 231 -8.65 9.73 8.83
C SER A 231 -10.08 10.23 8.68
N LEU A 232 -10.96 9.42 8.09
CA LEU A 232 -12.38 9.74 7.96
C LEU A 232 -13.07 9.80 9.33
N THR A 233 -12.88 8.80 10.19
CA THR A 233 -13.45 8.77 11.55
C THR A 233 -12.96 9.95 12.38
N ARG A 234 -11.66 10.28 12.29
CA ARG A 234 -11.08 11.47 12.92
C ARG A 234 -11.73 12.76 12.42
N LYS A 235 -11.93 12.88 11.10
CA LYS A 235 -12.55 14.06 10.49
C LYS A 235 -14.01 14.20 10.91
N THR A 236 -14.78 13.10 10.92
CA THR A 236 -16.17 13.09 11.40
C THR A 236 -16.24 13.51 12.87
N PHE A 237 -15.34 13.01 13.72
CA PHE A 237 -15.26 13.45 15.11
C PHE A 237 -14.96 14.94 15.23
N LEU A 238 -13.97 15.47 14.51
CA LEU A 238 -13.64 16.90 14.55
C LEU A 238 -14.79 17.82 14.14
N LEU A 239 -15.68 17.35 13.25
CA LEU A 239 -16.83 18.12 12.77
C LEU A 239 -18.07 18.02 13.67
N THR A 240 -18.19 16.93 14.43
CA THR A 240 -19.41 16.62 15.21
C THR A 240 -19.20 16.75 16.72
N TYR A 241 -17.97 16.70 17.18
CA TYR A 241 -17.64 16.78 18.60
C TYR A 241 -17.83 18.20 19.13
N VAL A 242 -18.74 18.33 20.09
CA VAL A 242 -18.94 19.55 20.87
C VAL A 242 -18.34 19.33 22.27
N PRO A 243 -17.34 20.13 22.68
CA PRO A 243 -16.77 19.98 24.01
C PRO A 243 -17.81 20.36 25.08
N PRO A 244 -17.84 19.67 26.23
CA PRO A 244 -18.70 20.06 27.34
C PRO A 244 -18.34 21.48 27.83
N GLN A 245 -19.35 22.30 28.12
CA GLN A 245 -19.16 23.67 28.60
C GLN A 245 -18.48 23.71 29.98
N ASP A 246 -18.68 22.68 30.81
CA ASP A 246 -18.06 22.56 32.11
C ASP A 246 -16.68 21.89 32.04
N ALA A 247 -15.63 22.63 32.39
CA ALA A 247 -14.26 22.11 32.44
C ALA A 247 -14.07 20.96 33.47
N SER A 248 -14.93 20.87 34.47
CA SER A 248 -14.93 19.80 35.49
C SER A 248 -15.64 18.51 35.02
N SER A 249 -16.34 18.54 33.89
CA SER A 249 -17.12 17.41 33.39
C SER A 249 -16.25 16.16 33.22
N ARG A 250 -16.77 15.02 33.69
CA ARG A 250 -16.16 13.69 33.53
C ARG A 250 -16.72 12.93 32.31
N LYS A 251 -17.57 13.58 31.50
CA LYS A 251 -18.13 12.95 30.29
C LYS A 251 -17.00 12.56 29.34
N ALA A 252 -17.02 11.29 28.91
CA ALA A 252 -16.10 10.81 27.90
C ALA A 252 -16.36 11.53 26.57
N ALA A 253 -15.29 11.81 25.83
CA ALA A 253 -15.44 12.29 24.47
C ALA A 253 -15.91 11.13 23.59
N THR A 254 -17.07 11.29 22.94
CA THR A 254 -17.70 10.23 22.15
C THR A 254 -17.94 10.66 20.71
N LEU A 255 -17.75 9.73 19.77
CA LEU A 255 -18.20 9.84 18.39
C LEU A 255 -19.49 9.02 18.22
N ASP A 256 -20.55 9.65 17.73
CA ASP A 256 -21.78 8.95 17.35
C ASP A 256 -21.59 8.19 16.03
N LEU A 257 -21.88 6.89 16.02
CA LEU A 257 -21.70 6.06 14.83
C LEU A 257 -22.73 6.39 13.73
N SER A 258 -23.89 6.95 14.10
CA SER A 258 -24.88 7.42 13.13
C SER A 258 -24.32 8.52 12.23
N HIS A 259 -23.56 9.47 12.78
CA HIS A 259 -22.89 10.52 11.99
C HIS A 259 -21.89 9.93 11.00
N LEU A 260 -21.15 8.91 11.43
CA LEU A 260 -20.19 8.23 10.57
C LEU A 260 -20.89 7.45 9.44
N LEU A 261 -22.03 6.82 9.74
CA LEU A 261 -22.88 6.18 8.75
C LEU A 261 -23.39 7.18 7.71
N THR A 262 -23.91 8.34 8.13
CA THR A 262 -24.36 9.39 7.20
C THR A 262 -23.23 9.84 6.26
N VAL A 263 -22.03 10.08 6.82
CA VAL A 263 -20.86 10.46 6.02
C VAL A 263 -20.44 9.35 5.06
N ALA A 264 -20.42 8.09 5.52
CA ALA A 264 -20.03 6.95 4.69
C ALA A 264 -21.02 6.72 3.55
N THR A 265 -22.33 6.78 3.82
CA THR A 265 -23.39 6.68 2.81
C THR A 265 -23.30 7.82 1.79
N TYR A 266 -23.03 9.05 2.25
CA TYR A 266 -22.77 10.16 1.35
C TYR A 266 -21.59 9.88 0.41
N ILE A 267 -20.45 9.42 0.95
CA ILE A 267 -19.27 9.12 0.13
C ILE A 267 -19.54 7.95 -0.84
N GLN A 268 -20.26 6.91 -0.40
CA GLN A 268 -20.61 5.77 -1.25
C GLN A 268 -21.42 6.24 -2.47
N ARG A 269 -22.43 7.06 -2.25
CA ARG A 269 -23.22 7.65 -3.35
C ARG A 269 -22.37 8.56 -4.23
N ARG A 270 -21.45 9.34 -3.65
CA ARG A 270 -20.51 10.15 -4.45
C ARG A 270 -19.64 9.27 -5.36
N LEU A 271 -19.17 8.11 -4.89
CA LEU A 271 -18.39 7.14 -5.70
C LEU A 271 -19.22 6.58 -6.86
N GLU A 272 -20.50 6.34 -6.62
CA GLU A 272 -21.49 5.89 -7.61
C GLU A 272 -21.87 6.98 -8.64
N GLY A 273 -21.32 8.20 -8.52
CA GLY A 273 -21.53 9.28 -9.47
C GLY A 273 -22.68 10.22 -9.13
N TRP A 274 -23.27 10.12 -7.93
CA TRP A 274 -24.27 11.07 -7.48
C TRP A 274 -23.65 12.47 -7.33
N LEU A 275 -24.38 13.48 -7.79
CA LEU A 275 -23.92 14.87 -7.77
C LEU A 275 -24.44 15.58 -6.52
N PRO A 276 -23.66 16.48 -5.90
CA PRO A 276 -24.18 17.40 -4.90
C PRO A 276 -25.38 18.15 -5.49
N GLY A 277 -26.54 18.05 -4.84
CA GLY A 277 -27.68 18.88 -5.18
C GLY A 277 -27.26 20.34 -4.99
N ASN A 278 -27.24 21.11 -6.08
CA ASN A 278 -26.85 22.51 -6.02
C ASN A 278 -28.10 23.32 -5.65
N PRO A 279 -28.24 23.86 -4.42
CA PRO A 279 -29.40 24.66 -4.06
C PRO A 279 -29.51 25.95 -4.89
N THR A 280 -28.45 26.36 -5.60
CA THR A 280 -28.35 27.62 -6.34
C THR A 280 -28.00 27.47 -7.83
N ALA A 281 -28.18 26.29 -8.44
CA ALA A 281 -28.06 26.22 -9.90
C ALA A 281 -29.21 27.01 -10.54
N PRO A 282 -28.94 28.00 -11.41
CA PRO A 282 -29.99 28.62 -12.20
C PRO A 282 -30.48 27.54 -13.16
N HIS A 283 -31.62 26.92 -12.85
CA HIS A 283 -32.34 26.15 -13.85
C HIS A 283 -32.55 27.08 -15.03
N HIS A 284 -32.02 26.71 -16.21
CA HIS A 284 -32.32 27.38 -17.46
C HIS A 284 -33.84 27.53 -17.52
N ARG A 285 -34.36 28.74 -17.31
CA ARG A 285 -35.78 29.03 -17.43
C ARG A 285 -36.05 29.06 -18.93
N PRO A 286 -36.74 28.08 -19.54
CA PRO A 286 -37.30 28.33 -20.86
C PRO A 286 -38.28 29.51 -20.71
N SER A 287 -38.17 30.52 -21.55
CA SER A 287 -38.90 31.80 -21.44
C SER A 287 -40.42 31.66 -21.55
N GLN A 288 -40.95 30.44 -21.75
CA GLN A 288 -42.36 30.13 -21.96
C GLN A 288 -42.95 29.17 -20.91
N ALA A 289 -42.27 28.88 -19.80
CA ALA A 289 -42.84 28.02 -18.77
C ALA A 289 -43.91 28.76 -17.95
N ASN A 290 -45.15 28.26 -17.99
CA ASN A 290 -46.27 28.77 -17.18
C ASN A 290 -45.97 28.58 -15.67
N PRO A 291 -45.97 29.64 -14.86
CA PRO A 291 -45.58 29.57 -13.44
C PRO A 291 -46.45 28.62 -12.61
N LEU A 292 -47.74 28.48 -12.95
CA LEU A 292 -48.66 27.56 -12.25
C LEU A 292 -48.35 26.09 -12.55
N LEU A 293 -47.96 25.76 -13.80
CA LEU A 293 -47.54 24.41 -14.18
C LEU A 293 -46.26 24.00 -13.43
N MET A 294 -45.29 24.92 -13.32
CA MET A 294 -44.05 24.68 -12.59
C MET A 294 -44.27 24.53 -11.08
N GLN A 295 -45.24 25.25 -10.52
CA GLN A 295 -45.64 25.11 -9.11
C GLN A 295 -46.37 23.78 -8.85
N ALA A 296 -47.21 23.33 -9.77
CA ALA A 296 -47.85 22.02 -9.71
C ALA A 296 -46.83 20.87 -9.86
N LEU A 297 -45.86 20.99 -10.78
CA LEU A 297 -44.77 20.03 -10.93
C LEU A 297 -43.83 20.01 -9.72
N ARG A 298 -43.57 21.16 -9.08
CA ARG A 298 -42.84 21.24 -7.80
C ARG A 298 -43.56 20.56 -6.66
N ASN A 299 -44.89 20.65 -6.61
CA ASN A 299 -45.67 19.98 -5.58
C ASN A 299 -45.74 18.45 -5.81
N ASN A 300 -45.64 18.00 -7.06
CA ASN A 300 -45.60 16.56 -7.41
C ASN A 300 -44.21 15.94 -7.24
N VAL A 301 -43.14 16.69 -7.47
CA VAL A 301 -41.78 16.26 -7.13
C VAL A 301 -41.51 16.67 -5.69
N GLN A 302 -42.01 15.88 -4.73
CA GLN A 302 -41.47 15.96 -3.38
C GLN A 302 -39.94 15.80 -3.49
N PRO A 303 -39.12 16.81 -3.14
CA PRO A 303 -37.71 16.55 -2.93
C PRO A 303 -37.70 15.50 -1.82
N SER A 304 -37.20 14.30 -2.10
CA SER A 304 -37.02 13.30 -1.06
C SER A 304 -36.15 13.93 0.02
N ALA A 305 -36.77 14.26 1.16
CA ALA A 305 -36.18 15.05 2.24
C ALA A 305 -34.95 14.37 2.87
N GLU A 306 -34.64 13.14 2.43
CA GLU A 306 -33.63 12.27 2.99
C GLU A 306 -32.22 12.52 2.44
N THR A 307 -32.05 13.17 1.26
CA THR A 307 -30.73 13.14 0.59
C THR A 307 -30.39 14.43 -0.16
N THR A 308 -29.25 15.04 0.16
CA THR A 308 -28.71 16.25 -0.49
C THR A 308 -28.04 15.97 -1.85
N LEU A 309 -28.32 14.81 -2.46
CA LEU A 309 -27.66 14.31 -3.66
C LEU A 309 -28.68 14.12 -4.79
N ALA A 310 -28.35 14.59 -5.98
CA ALA A 310 -29.15 14.36 -7.18
C ALA A 310 -28.74 13.05 -7.85
N PRO A 311 -29.70 12.25 -8.38
CA PRO A 311 -29.39 11.02 -9.09
C PRO A 311 -28.57 11.32 -10.36
N PRO A 312 -27.58 10.47 -10.70
CA PRO A 312 -26.81 10.65 -11.93
C PRO A 312 -27.67 10.45 -13.19
N PRO A 313 -27.42 11.22 -14.27
CA PRO A 313 -28.26 11.22 -15.48
C PRO A 313 -28.28 9.89 -16.25
N GLY A 314 -27.38 8.94 -15.93
CA GLY A 314 -27.30 7.61 -16.54
C GLY A 314 -27.42 6.45 -15.55
N GLY A 315 -27.94 6.70 -14.35
CA GLY A 315 -27.96 5.72 -13.26
C GLY A 315 -26.62 5.57 -12.54
N PRO A 316 -26.58 4.87 -11.39
CA PRO A 316 -25.40 4.76 -10.56
C PRO A 316 -24.29 3.98 -11.29
N ARG A 317 -23.07 4.50 -11.22
CA ARG A 317 -21.88 3.85 -11.76
C ARG A 317 -21.64 2.52 -11.04
N LYS A 318 -21.42 1.46 -11.82
CA LYS A 318 -20.99 0.16 -11.29
C LYS A 318 -19.54 0.25 -10.81
N LEU A 319 -19.34 -0.04 -9.53
CA LEU A 319 -18.05 0.02 -8.85
C LEU A 319 -17.41 -1.37 -8.79
N ARG A 320 -16.10 -1.43 -9.00
CA ARG A 320 -15.31 -2.64 -8.73
C ARG A 320 -15.31 -2.95 -7.22
N PRO A 321 -15.05 -4.19 -6.78
CA PRO A 321 -15.03 -4.54 -5.36
C PRO A 321 -14.16 -3.62 -4.49
N ASN A 322 -13.02 -3.18 -5.02
CA ASN A 322 -12.08 -2.29 -4.34
C ASN A 322 -12.44 -0.79 -4.42
N GLU A 323 -13.42 -0.39 -5.24
CA GLU A 323 -13.77 1.02 -5.47
C GLU A 323 -14.75 1.57 -4.42
N GLY A 324 -15.75 0.78 -4.00
CA GLY A 324 -16.73 1.15 -2.96
C GLY A 324 -16.16 1.17 -1.54
N LEU A 325 -16.87 1.76 -0.56
CA LEU A 325 -16.40 1.88 0.85
C LEU A 325 -16.31 0.55 1.61
N ILE A 326 -17.22 -0.37 1.33
CA ILE A 326 -17.20 -1.73 1.90
C ILE A 326 -16.87 -2.71 0.78
N TRP A 327 -17.81 -2.87 -0.18
CA TRP A 327 -17.65 -3.75 -1.33
C TRP A 327 -18.43 -3.26 -2.54
N GLY A 328 -17.76 -2.74 -3.56
CA GLY A 328 -18.41 -2.29 -4.81
C GLY A 328 -19.60 -1.34 -4.56
N ASN A 329 -20.79 -1.68 -5.06
CA ASN A 329 -22.02 -0.90 -4.87
C ASN A 329 -22.83 -1.31 -3.63
N ALA A 330 -22.27 -2.09 -2.70
CA ALA A 330 -22.98 -2.47 -1.49
C ALA A 330 -23.35 -1.22 -0.66
N LEU A 331 -24.59 -1.19 -0.17
CA LEU A 331 -25.05 -0.16 0.76
C LEU A 331 -24.26 -0.27 2.06
N VAL A 332 -23.85 0.88 2.59
CA VAL A 332 -23.16 0.92 3.89
C VAL A 332 -24.21 0.77 4.98
N SER A 333 -24.13 -0.31 5.75
CA SER A 333 -24.99 -0.56 6.90
C SER A 333 -24.37 -0.03 8.19
N TYR A 334 -25.17 0.01 9.26
CA TYR A 334 -24.68 0.34 10.59
C TYR A 334 -23.65 -0.70 11.10
N GLU A 335 -23.90 -1.99 10.84
CA GLU A 335 -22.99 -3.09 11.21
C GLU A 335 -21.62 -2.95 10.53
N ASP A 336 -21.59 -2.51 9.27
CA ASP A 336 -20.33 -2.26 8.55
C ASP A 336 -19.49 -1.16 9.20
N ILE A 337 -20.16 -0.10 9.67
CA ILE A 337 -19.49 1.00 10.38
C ILE A 337 -18.95 0.54 11.72
N GLU A 338 -19.75 -0.20 12.47
CA GLU A 338 -19.35 -0.76 13.75
C GLU A 338 -18.16 -1.70 13.60
N MET A 339 -18.21 -2.61 12.63
CA MET A 339 -17.11 -3.53 12.29
C MET A 339 -15.85 -2.77 11.85
N THR A 340 -16.01 -1.71 11.06
CA THR A 340 -14.89 -0.86 10.63
C THR A 340 -14.21 -0.20 11.84
N VAL A 341 -15.00 0.39 12.75
CA VAL A 341 -14.48 1.02 13.97
C VAL A 341 -13.83 -0.02 14.89
N ALA A 342 -14.46 -1.19 15.07
CA ALA A 342 -13.91 -2.29 15.86
C ALA A 342 -12.55 -2.76 15.31
N THR A 343 -12.44 -2.89 13.98
CA THR A 343 -11.19 -3.26 13.30
C THR A 343 -10.10 -2.21 13.53
N LEU A 344 -10.44 -0.91 13.47
CA LEU A 344 -9.48 0.16 13.76
C LEU A 344 -9.03 0.14 15.22
N ILE A 345 -9.92 -0.18 16.17
CA ILE A 345 -9.57 -0.34 17.58
C ILE A 345 -8.63 -1.53 17.77
N GLN A 346 -8.96 -2.69 17.17
CA GLN A 346 -8.15 -3.90 17.24
C GLN A 346 -6.75 -3.69 16.63
N GLN A 347 -6.63 -2.87 15.59
CA GLN A 347 -5.34 -2.48 14.99
C GLN A 347 -4.59 -1.42 15.81
N GLY A 348 -5.20 -0.86 16.85
CA GLY A 348 -4.67 0.24 17.67
C GLY A 348 -4.72 1.61 16.97
N PHE A 349 -5.37 1.69 15.80
CA PHE A 349 -5.54 2.92 15.03
C PHE A 349 -6.66 3.80 15.59
N MET A 350 -7.47 3.29 16.50
CA MET A 350 -8.35 4.08 17.35
C MET A 350 -8.19 3.58 18.79
N HIS A 351 -8.18 4.47 19.77
CA HIS A 351 -8.03 4.09 21.18
C HIS A 351 -9.27 4.45 21.98
N GLY A 352 -9.99 3.42 22.42
CA GLY A 352 -11.31 3.55 23.03
C GLY A 352 -12.07 2.23 22.95
N PHE A 353 -13.37 2.29 23.18
CA PHE A 353 -14.28 1.15 23.05
C PHE A 353 -15.59 1.57 22.38
N ILE A 354 -16.31 0.59 21.84
CA ILE A 354 -17.65 0.81 21.27
C ILE A 354 -18.68 0.53 22.37
N ALA A 355 -19.49 1.53 22.69
CA ALA A 355 -20.66 1.39 23.54
C ALA A 355 -21.85 0.97 22.67
N HIS A 356 -21.99 -0.34 22.42
CA HIS A 356 -22.98 -0.92 21.50
C HIS A 356 -24.41 -0.45 21.78
N SER A 357 -24.84 -0.44 23.05
CA SER A 357 -26.18 0.00 23.46
C SER A 357 -26.47 1.48 23.18
N GLN A 358 -25.43 2.30 23.08
CA GLN A 358 -25.55 3.74 22.81
C GLN A 358 -25.19 4.11 21.38
N GLY A 359 -24.69 3.16 20.59
CA GLY A 359 -24.19 3.37 19.25
C GLY A 359 -23.06 4.40 19.14
N ARG A 360 -22.14 4.41 20.11
CA ARG A 360 -21.07 5.41 20.22
C ARG A 360 -19.71 4.78 20.38
N PHE A 361 -18.70 5.41 19.79
CA PHE A 361 -17.30 5.16 20.11
C PHE A 361 -16.85 6.11 21.23
N ALA A 362 -16.42 5.56 22.36
CA ALA A 362 -15.97 6.32 23.53
C ALA A 362 -14.44 6.32 23.61
N ILE A 363 -13.85 7.52 23.69
CA ILE A 363 -12.40 7.72 23.76
C ILE A 363 -11.92 7.58 25.20
N ILE A 364 -10.89 6.76 25.41
CA ILE A 364 -10.23 6.58 26.71
C ILE A 364 -9.02 7.53 26.82
N GLY A 365 -8.75 8.05 28.03
CA GLY A 365 -7.48 8.75 28.31
C GLY A 365 -7.37 10.17 27.75
N ALA A 366 -8.48 10.78 27.33
CA ALA A 366 -8.50 12.14 26.79
C ALA A 366 -7.86 13.19 27.72
N LYS A 367 -8.12 13.11 29.04
CA LYS A 367 -7.52 14.02 30.03
C LYS A 367 -6.02 13.78 30.21
N ALA A 368 -5.58 12.52 30.27
CA ALA A 368 -4.18 12.16 30.45
C ALA A 368 -3.31 12.57 29.24
N LYS A 369 -3.86 12.53 28.02
CA LYS A 369 -3.17 12.94 26.78
C LYS A 369 -3.39 14.42 26.41
N GLY A 370 -4.16 15.17 27.19
CA GLY A 370 -4.44 16.60 26.96
C GLY A 370 -5.38 16.93 25.80
N SER A 371 -5.79 15.95 24.98
CA SER A 371 -6.74 16.14 23.89
C SER A 371 -7.47 14.85 23.54
N PRO A 372 -8.82 14.87 23.36
CA PRO A 372 -9.57 13.73 22.85
C PRO A 372 -9.04 13.20 21.51
N VAL A 373 -8.54 14.07 20.64
CA VAL A 373 -8.05 13.68 19.31
C VAL A 373 -6.73 12.93 19.41
N LEU A 374 -5.81 13.40 20.26
CA LEU A 374 -4.52 12.74 20.48
C LEU A 374 -4.69 11.41 21.20
N ALA A 375 -5.64 11.34 22.15
CA ALA A 375 -6.00 10.10 22.81
C ALA A 375 -6.65 9.10 21.84
N GLY A 376 -7.69 9.53 21.12
CA GLY A 376 -8.51 8.65 20.28
C GLY A 376 -7.83 8.18 19.00
N TRP A 377 -6.91 8.96 18.42
CA TRP A 377 -6.23 8.63 17.16
C TRP A 377 -4.71 8.70 17.30
N PRO A 378 -4.06 7.67 17.92
CA PRO A 378 -2.61 7.64 18.19
C PRO A 378 -1.77 7.59 16.90
N ASN A 379 -0.46 7.89 16.97
CA ASN A 379 0.40 7.85 15.78
C ASN A 379 0.49 6.43 15.19
N VAL A 380 0.12 6.27 13.91
CA VAL A 380 0.03 4.97 13.23
C VAL A 380 1.35 4.20 13.25
N TRP A 381 2.48 4.86 13.00
CA TRP A 381 3.79 4.22 12.98
C TRP A 381 4.18 3.71 14.36
N GLN A 382 3.99 4.53 15.40
CA GLN A 382 4.25 4.13 16.79
C GLN A 382 3.37 2.96 17.19
N THR A 383 2.06 3.03 16.89
CA THR A 383 1.13 1.92 17.13
C THR A 383 1.57 0.62 16.46
N ILE A 384 2.05 0.66 15.22
CA ILE A 384 2.51 -0.54 14.51
C ILE A 384 3.77 -1.11 15.17
N ARG A 385 4.71 -0.26 15.60
CA ARG A 385 5.96 -0.70 16.25
C ARG A 385 5.74 -1.26 17.64
N GLU A 386 4.89 -0.61 18.43
CA GLU A 386 4.63 -0.95 19.83
C GLU A 386 3.61 -2.07 19.98
N ARG A 387 3.07 -2.56 18.86
CA ARG A 387 2.12 -3.66 18.87
C ARG A 387 2.77 -4.88 19.50
N ARG A 388 2.26 -5.29 20.65
CA ARG A 388 2.73 -6.50 21.32
C ARG A 388 2.42 -7.71 20.45
N HIS A 389 3.46 -8.48 20.17
CA HIS A 389 3.37 -9.79 19.55
C HIS A 389 3.37 -10.84 20.67
N GLU A 390 2.65 -11.95 20.49
CA GLU A 390 2.55 -13.01 21.50
C GLU A 390 3.88 -13.74 21.72
N ASP A 391 4.73 -13.77 20.68
CA ASP A 391 6.06 -14.37 20.71
C ASP A 391 7.18 -13.31 20.89
N ASP A 392 8.39 -13.78 21.22
CA ASP A 392 9.64 -13.00 21.21
C ASP A 392 10.02 -12.62 19.76
N PHE A 393 9.21 -11.73 19.18
CA PHE A 393 9.27 -11.33 17.79
C PHE A 393 10.11 -10.07 17.65
N ASP A 394 11.34 -10.22 17.16
CA ASP A 394 12.14 -9.08 16.74
C ASP A 394 11.56 -8.45 15.47
N ILE A 395 10.99 -7.27 15.64
CA ILE A 395 10.35 -6.50 14.57
C ILE A 395 11.36 -5.98 13.53
N ASP A 396 12.63 -5.85 13.93
CA ASP A 396 13.71 -5.32 13.11
C ASP A 396 14.54 -6.46 12.46
N ALA A 397 14.31 -7.72 12.86
CA ALA A 397 14.89 -8.89 12.22
C ALA A 397 14.32 -9.15 10.82
N VAL A 398 15.22 -9.32 9.84
CA VAL A 398 14.86 -9.65 8.46
C VAL A 398 15.48 -10.98 8.03
N PRO A 399 14.66 -12.05 7.86
CA PRO A 399 15.12 -13.32 7.31
C PRO A 399 15.80 -13.14 5.95
N GLY A 400 16.90 -13.85 5.73
CA GLY A 400 17.76 -13.70 4.55
C GLY A 400 18.76 -12.55 4.60
N TRP A 401 18.69 -11.63 5.58
CA TRP A 401 19.69 -10.58 5.78
C TRP A 401 20.68 -11.00 6.88
N VAL A 402 21.76 -11.67 6.47
CA VAL A 402 22.82 -12.10 7.38
C VAL A 402 23.70 -10.89 7.76
N THR A 403 23.58 -10.44 9.01
CA THR A 403 24.46 -9.45 9.63
C THR A 403 25.63 -10.16 10.35
N LEU A 404 26.70 -9.41 10.65
CA LEU A 404 27.84 -9.91 11.42
C LEU A 404 27.50 -10.07 12.90
#